data_AF-A0A512P9C7-F1
#
_entry.id   AF-A0A512P9C7-F1
#
_cell.length_a   1.000
_cell.length_b   1.000
_cell.length_c   1.000
_cell.angle_alpha   90.00
_cell.angle_beta   90.00
_cell.angle_gamma   90.00
#
_symmetry.space_group_name_H-M   'P 1'
#
loop_
_entity.id
_entity.type
_entity.pdbx_description
1 polymer ?
#
loop_
_entity_poly.entity_id
_entity_poly.type
_entity_poly.pdbx_seq_one_letter_code
_entity_poly.pdbx_strand_id
1 'polypeptide(L)'
;MTAPDDPFYPPRLLTQPNSLPVPIVWCAHTPEDQLLMLEELDLWVDWLIDRYRLDQRVIPPCWHEHPELLEELAALHLAWQGAFASTAAPDAPLHWHEHFAAATSRLGDWAARTGCRPRGHRPRSGLAVRE
;
A
#
# COMPACT_ATOMS: atom_id res chain seq x y z
N MET A 1 22.06 16.27 -19.36
CA MET A 1 20.89 16.15 -20.25
C MET A 1 19.72 15.83 -19.33
N THR A 2 19.12 16.86 -18.74
CA THR A 2 17.97 16.72 -17.83
C THR A 2 16.81 16.25 -18.67
N ALA A 3 16.23 15.09 -18.36
CA ALA A 3 15.00 14.65 -19.03
C ALA A 3 13.97 15.79 -18.86
N PRO A 4 13.26 16.19 -19.92
CA PRO A 4 12.23 17.22 -19.77
C PRO A 4 11.23 16.77 -18.70
N ASP A 5 10.76 17.71 -17.88
CA ASP A 5 9.52 17.57 -17.11
C ASP A 5 8.36 17.39 -18.11
N ASP A 6 8.32 16.24 -18.76
CA ASP A 6 7.28 15.86 -19.70
C ASP A 6 6.09 15.39 -18.86
N PRO A 7 4.98 16.12 -18.83
CA PRO A 7 3.81 15.73 -18.05
C PRO A 7 3.24 14.37 -18.48
N PHE A 8 3.58 13.88 -19.68
CA PHE A 8 3.18 12.55 -20.15
C PHE A 8 3.96 11.43 -19.46
N TYR A 9 5.25 11.66 -19.15
CA TYR A 9 6.11 10.69 -18.47
C TYR A 9 6.43 11.21 -17.06
N PRO A 10 5.61 10.87 -16.04
CA PRO A 10 5.84 11.34 -14.69
C PRO A 10 7.24 10.92 -14.20
N PRO A 11 7.80 11.65 -13.22
CA PRO A 11 9.12 11.34 -12.67
C PRO A 11 9.18 9.87 -12.22
N ARG A 12 10.35 9.24 -12.40
CA ARG A 12 10.58 7.86 -11.94
C ARG A 12 10.66 7.86 -10.41
N LEU A 13 9.54 7.58 -9.77
CA LEU A 13 9.44 7.49 -8.32
C LEU A 13 9.80 6.10 -7.80
N LEU A 14 9.51 5.06 -8.59
CA LEU A 14 9.72 3.66 -8.22
C LEU A 14 10.65 2.96 -9.20
N THR A 15 11.44 2.02 -8.69
CA THR A 15 12.29 1.14 -9.52
C THR A 15 11.49 -0.07 -9.96
N GLN A 16 11.76 -0.57 -11.18
CA GLN A 16 11.14 -1.82 -11.62
C GLN A 16 11.64 -2.99 -10.76
N PRO A 17 10.73 -3.80 -10.18
CA PRO A 17 11.11 -5.01 -9.46
C PRO A 17 11.87 -5.98 -10.38
N ASN A 18 12.94 -6.58 -9.88
CA ASN A 18 13.79 -7.51 -10.63
C ASN A 18 13.74 -8.94 -10.07
N SER A 19 12.97 -9.17 -9.00
CA SER A 19 12.82 -10.46 -8.33
C SER A 19 11.39 -10.62 -7.81
N LEU A 20 11.03 -11.86 -7.45
CA LEU A 20 9.77 -12.15 -6.79
C LEU A 20 9.83 -11.63 -5.34
N PRO A 21 8.79 -10.93 -4.87
CA PRO A 21 8.79 -10.35 -3.53
C PRO A 21 8.51 -11.43 -2.47
N VAL A 22 8.97 -11.17 -1.24
CA VAL A 22 8.81 -12.08 -0.10
C VAL A 22 7.58 -11.68 0.72
N PRO A 23 6.69 -12.62 1.07
CA PRO A 23 5.56 -12.32 1.95
C PRO A 23 5.98 -11.64 3.26
N ILE A 24 5.30 -10.57 3.60
CA ILE A 24 5.52 -9.82 4.84
C ILE A 24 4.69 -10.45 5.95
N VAL A 25 5.33 -10.77 7.07
CA VAL A 25 4.64 -11.18 8.30
C VAL A 25 5.04 -10.20 9.38
N TRP A 26 4.29 -9.11 9.55
CA TRP A 26 4.69 -7.98 10.40
C TRP A 26 5.15 -8.39 11.80
N CYS A 27 4.41 -9.29 12.45
CA CYS A 27 4.75 -9.77 13.80
C CYS A 27 6.02 -10.65 13.89
N ALA A 28 6.59 -11.08 12.76
CA ALA A 28 7.83 -11.85 12.71
C ALA A 28 9.10 -10.97 12.64
N HIS A 29 8.95 -9.66 12.47
CA HIS A 29 10.04 -8.71 12.28
C HIS A 29 10.35 -7.91 13.55
N THR A 30 11.60 -7.46 13.69
CA THR A 30 11.96 -6.54 14.78
C THR A 30 11.31 -5.18 14.55
N PRO A 31 11.14 -4.33 15.59
CA PRO A 31 10.60 -2.98 15.39
C PRO A 31 11.40 -2.13 14.39
N GLU A 32 12.72 -2.33 14.33
CA GLU A 32 13.58 -1.62 13.37
C GLU A 32 13.33 -2.08 11.93
N ASP A 33 13.23 -3.39 11.70
CA ASP A 33 12.85 -3.95 10.40
C ASP A 33 11.45 -3.48 9.97
N GLN A 34 10.50 -3.47 10.90
CA GLN A 34 9.14 -3.01 10.64
C GLN A 34 9.11 -1.55 10.17
N LEU A 35 9.94 -0.67 10.75
CA LEU A 35 10.02 0.73 10.34
C LEU A 35 10.55 0.86 8.91
N LEU A 36 11.61 0.12 8.56
CA LEU A 36 12.17 0.12 7.20
C LEU A 36 11.14 -0.38 6.17
N MET A 37 10.43 -1.45 6.50
CA MET A 37 9.38 -2.00 5.65
C MET A 37 8.20 -1.04 5.51
N LEU A 38 7.87 -0.30 6.57
CA LEU A 38 6.81 0.71 6.56
C LEU A 38 7.20 1.91 5.70
N GLU A 39 8.46 2.37 5.75
CA GLU A 39 8.97 3.46 4.89
C GLU A 39 8.88 3.10 3.40
N GLU A 40 9.27 1.87 3.02
CA GLU A 40 9.13 1.40 1.64
C GLU A 40 7.66 1.34 1.23
N LEU A 41 6.79 0.83 2.10
CA LEU A 41 5.37 0.75 1.85
C LEU A 41 4.73 2.13 1.71
N ASP A 42 5.10 3.09 2.57
CA ASP A 42 4.58 4.47 2.55
C ASP A 42 4.88 5.17 1.23
N LEU A 43 6.12 5.06 0.75
CA LEU A 43 6.52 5.59 -0.56
C LEU A 43 5.67 5.00 -1.71
N TRP A 44 5.40 3.70 -1.66
CA TRP A 44 4.57 3.02 -2.65
C TRP A 44 3.09 3.41 -2.54
N VAL A 45 2.56 3.56 -1.32
CA VAL A 45 1.17 4.01 -1.07
C VAL A 45 0.97 5.43 -1.58
N ASP A 46 1.92 6.34 -1.35
CA ASP A 46 1.87 7.70 -1.89
C ASP A 46 1.83 7.70 -3.43
N TRP A 47 2.67 6.88 -4.05
CA TRP A 47 2.63 6.68 -5.50
C TRP A 47 1.26 6.13 -5.97
N LEU A 48 0.71 5.14 -5.26
CA LEU A 48 -0.57 4.52 -5.59
C LEU A 48 -1.72 5.56 -5.52
N ILE A 49 -1.73 6.37 -4.47
CA ILE A 49 -2.71 7.44 -4.26
C ILE A 49 -2.64 8.46 -5.40
N ASP A 50 -1.44 8.97 -5.73
CA ASP A 50 -1.31 9.96 -6.81
C ASP A 50 -1.64 9.34 -8.19
N ARG A 51 -1.16 8.13 -8.45
CA ARG A 51 -1.31 7.45 -9.74
C ARG A 51 -2.76 7.11 -10.08
N TYR A 52 -3.51 6.61 -9.10
CA TYR A 52 -4.92 6.22 -9.27
C TYR A 52 -5.90 7.26 -8.72
N ARG A 53 -5.42 8.41 -8.25
CA ARG A 53 -6.21 9.53 -7.71
C ARG A 53 -7.17 9.07 -6.61
N LEU A 54 -6.67 8.22 -5.72
CA LEU A 54 -7.44 7.70 -4.58
C LEU A 54 -7.69 8.82 -3.58
N ASP A 55 -8.87 8.79 -2.95
CA ASP A 55 -9.21 9.75 -1.89
C ASP A 55 -9.08 9.11 -0.50
N GLN A 56 -9.18 9.95 0.53
CA GLN A 56 -9.11 9.56 1.94
C GLN A 56 -10.21 8.58 2.40
N ARG A 57 -11.24 8.33 1.58
CA ARG A 57 -12.27 7.32 1.89
C ARG A 57 -11.79 5.92 1.52
N VAL A 58 -10.80 5.81 0.64
CA VAL A 58 -10.16 4.53 0.30
C VAL A 58 -8.94 4.33 1.18
N ILE A 59 -8.02 5.30 1.20
CA ILE A 59 -6.79 5.24 1.98
C ILE A 59 -6.70 6.49 2.87
N PRO A 60 -7.08 6.41 4.16
CA PRO A 60 -6.97 7.54 5.07
C PRO A 60 -5.50 7.86 5.41
N PRO A 61 -5.15 9.11 5.79
CA PRO A 61 -3.77 9.46 6.16
C PRO A 61 -3.19 8.64 7.33
N CYS A 62 -4.05 8.11 8.21
CA CYS A 62 -3.67 7.28 9.35
C CYS A 62 -3.69 5.77 9.04
N TRP A 63 -3.59 5.36 7.77
CA TRP A 63 -3.70 3.95 7.36
C TRP A 63 -2.73 3.02 8.11
N HIS A 64 -1.51 3.49 8.40
CA HIS A 64 -0.48 2.70 9.10
C HIS A 64 -0.82 2.44 10.58
N GLU A 65 -1.76 3.18 11.16
CA GLU A 65 -2.26 2.97 12.53
C GLU A 65 -3.41 1.95 12.58
N HIS A 66 -3.82 1.39 11.43
CA HIS A 66 -4.92 0.45 11.28
C HIS A 66 -4.43 -0.88 10.71
N PRO A 67 -4.32 -1.94 11.53
CA PRO A 67 -3.75 -3.22 11.10
C PRO A 67 -4.41 -3.81 9.85
N GLU A 68 -5.73 -3.71 9.69
CA GLU A 68 -6.43 -4.23 8.51
C GLU A 68 -6.04 -3.50 7.22
N LEU A 69 -5.81 -2.19 7.30
CA LEU A 69 -5.33 -1.40 6.15
C LEU A 69 -3.86 -1.70 5.87
N LEU A 70 -3.04 -1.77 6.91
CA LEU A 70 -1.61 -2.10 6.82
C LEU A 70 -1.39 -3.45 6.14
N GLU A 71 -2.09 -4.50 6.57
CA GLU A 71 -1.98 -5.85 6.03
C GLU A 71 -2.41 -5.92 4.55
N GLU A 72 -3.54 -5.32 4.20
CA GLU A 72 -4.02 -5.33 2.82
C GLU A 72 -3.11 -4.52 1.88
N LEU A 73 -2.65 -3.35 2.31
CA LEU A 73 -1.74 -2.52 1.51
C LEU A 73 -0.39 -3.21 1.31
N ALA A 74 0.14 -3.87 2.34
CA ALA A 74 1.34 -4.69 2.23
C ALA A 74 1.14 -5.83 1.22
N ALA A 75 0.03 -6.57 1.29
CA ALA A 75 -0.27 -7.65 0.35
C ALA A 75 -0.44 -7.12 -1.09
N LEU A 76 -1.11 -5.98 -1.27
CA LEU A 76 -1.28 -5.36 -2.58
C LEU A 76 0.04 -4.85 -3.16
N HIS A 77 0.94 -4.33 -2.32
CA HIS A 77 2.29 -3.93 -2.73
C HIS A 77 3.10 -5.13 -3.22
N LEU A 78 3.08 -6.26 -2.49
CA LEU A 78 3.73 -7.50 -2.93
C LEU A 78 3.16 -8.00 -4.26
N ALA A 79 1.83 -7.97 -4.41
CA ALA A 79 1.19 -8.35 -5.68
C ALA A 79 1.62 -7.41 -6.83
N TRP A 80 1.76 -6.11 -6.57
CA TRP A 80 2.24 -5.14 -7.55
C TRP A 80 3.70 -5.43 -7.94
N GLN A 81 4.56 -5.67 -6.96
CA GLN A 81 5.97 -6.00 -7.21
C GLN A 81 6.10 -7.24 -8.10
N GLY A 82 5.33 -8.30 -7.81
CA GLY A 82 5.31 -9.52 -8.62
C GLY A 82 4.75 -9.31 -10.03
N ALA A 83 3.66 -8.53 -10.17
CA ALA A 83 2.99 -8.30 -11.46
C ALA A 83 3.79 -7.42 -12.41
N PHE A 84 4.60 -6.49 -11.88
CA PHE A 84 5.40 -5.55 -12.66
C PHE A 84 6.89 -5.91 -12.71
N ALA A 85 7.28 -7.07 -12.16
CA ALA A 85 8.64 -7.57 -12.26
C ALA A 85 9.05 -7.80 -13.73
N SER A 86 10.34 -7.63 -14.04
CA SER A 86 10.88 -7.87 -15.39
C SER A 86 10.72 -9.33 -15.86
N THR A 87 10.48 -10.25 -14.94
CA THR A 87 10.26 -11.69 -15.17
C THR A 87 8.78 -12.08 -15.16
N ALA A 88 7.87 -11.12 -14.97
CA ALA A 88 6.43 -11.39 -14.87
C ALA A 88 5.83 -11.86 -16.20
N ALA A 89 4.72 -12.59 -16.12
CA ALA A 89 3.92 -12.91 -17.29
C ALA A 89 3.36 -11.62 -17.92
N PRO A 90 3.20 -11.54 -19.26
CA PRO A 90 2.75 -10.33 -19.93
C PRO A 90 1.36 -9.81 -19.48
N ASP A 91 0.50 -10.69 -19.00
CA ASP A 91 -0.85 -10.41 -18.51
C ASP A 91 -0.93 -10.16 -16.99
N ALA A 92 0.15 -10.38 -16.24
CA ALA A 92 0.18 -10.19 -14.80
C ALA A 92 -0.23 -8.77 -14.35
N PRO A 93 0.16 -7.67 -15.04
CA PRO A 93 -0.34 -6.34 -14.73
C PRO A 93 -1.85 -6.21 -14.83
N LEU A 94 -2.50 -6.89 -15.79
CA LEU A 94 -3.95 -6.85 -15.94
C LEU A 94 -4.63 -7.55 -14.76
N HIS A 95 -4.16 -8.75 -14.39
CA HIS A 95 -4.65 -9.47 -13.22
C HIS A 95 -4.45 -8.70 -11.92
N TRP A 96 -3.34 -7.97 -11.78
CA TRP A 96 -3.15 -7.08 -10.64
C TRP A 96 -4.24 -6.01 -10.54
N HIS A 97 -4.68 -5.41 -11.67
CA HIS A 97 -5.77 -4.42 -11.65
C HIS A 97 -7.11 -5.03 -11.22
N GLU A 98 -7.37 -6.29 -11.58
CA GLU A 98 -8.57 -7.02 -11.13
C GLU A 98 -8.56 -7.19 -9.60
N HIS A 99 -7.41 -7.60 -9.04
CA HIS A 99 -7.22 -7.70 -7.60
C HIS A 99 -7.28 -6.33 -6.90
N PHE A 100 -6.71 -5.30 -7.52
CA PHE A 100 -6.72 -3.92 -7.01
C PHE A 100 -8.15 -3.37 -6.91
N ALA A 101 -9.02 -3.65 -7.87
CA ALA A 101 -10.42 -3.24 -7.81
C ALA A 101 -11.14 -3.86 -6.60
N ALA A 102 -10.91 -5.16 -6.35
CA ALA A 102 -11.46 -5.85 -5.19
C ALA A 102 -10.88 -5.32 -3.86
N ALA A 103 -9.56 -5.05 -3.82
CA ALA A 103 -8.89 -4.49 -2.66
C ALA A 103 -9.40 -3.09 -2.32
N THR A 104 -9.59 -2.23 -3.32
CA THR A 104 -10.12 -0.86 -3.16
C THR A 104 -11.48 -0.86 -2.45
N SER A 105 -12.36 -1.82 -2.77
CA SER A 105 -13.63 -1.98 -2.05
C SER A 105 -13.43 -2.31 -0.57
N ARG A 106 -12.54 -3.26 -0.24
CA ARG A 106 -12.25 -3.65 1.14
C ARG A 106 -11.59 -2.51 1.94
N LEU A 107 -10.63 -1.81 1.32
CA LEU A 107 -9.96 -0.64 1.89
C LEU A 107 -11.00 0.43 2.25
N GLY A 108 -11.95 0.72 1.34
CA GLY A 108 -13.05 1.64 1.62
C GLY A 108 -13.93 1.20 2.80
N ASP A 109 -14.27 -0.08 2.86
CA ASP A 109 -15.08 -0.64 3.96
C ASP A 109 -14.37 -0.55 5.32
N TRP A 110 -13.05 -0.77 5.37
CA TRP A 110 -12.28 -0.63 6.60
C TRP A 110 -12.06 0.85 6.97
N ALA A 111 -11.72 1.69 6.00
CA ALA A 111 -11.56 3.13 6.18
C ALA A 111 -12.82 3.75 6.80
N ALA A 112 -14.01 3.38 6.32
CA ALA A 112 -15.29 3.81 6.88
C ALA A 112 -15.48 3.39 8.36
N ARG A 113 -14.90 2.26 8.79
CA ARG A 113 -14.98 1.75 10.17
C ARG A 113 -13.96 2.37 11.11
N THR A 114 -12.89 2.98 10.60
CA THR A 114 -11.85 3.62 11.44
C THR A 114 -12.43 4.75 12.30
N GLY A 115 -13.46 5.44 11.80
CA GLY A 115 -14.02 6.63 12.45
C GLY A 115 -13.02 7.79 12.61
N CYS A 116 -11.84 7.68 11.99
CA CYS A 116 -10.77 8.66 12.09
C CYS A 116 -11.06 9.85 11.17
N ARG A 117 -10.84 11.06 11.69
CA ARG A 117 -10.98 12.29 10.90
C ARG A 117 -9.61 12.68 10.36
N PRO A 118 -9.52 13.44 9.25
CA PRO A 118 -8.25 13.86 8.64
C PRO A 118 -7.28 14.63 9.57
N ARG A 119 -7.72 15.05 10.77
CA ARG A 119 -6.91 15.70 11.81
C ARG A 119 -7.05 15.07 13.20
N GLY A 120 -7.62 13.87 13.28
CA GLY A 120 -7.86 13.21 14.57
C GLY A 120 -7.91 11.72 14.37
N HIS A 121 -6.75 11.07 14.50
CA HIS A 121 -6.72 9.65 14.76
C HIS A 121 -7.46 9.38 16.07
N ARG A 122 -8.38 8.43 16.03
CA ARG A 122 -9.00 7.91 17.24
C ARG A 122 -8.38 6.53 17.49
N PRO A 123 -7.54 6.38 18.54
CA PRO A 123 -7.02 5.08 18.88
C PRO A 123 -8.19 4.12 19.09
N ARG A 124 -8.09 2.92 18.52
CA ARG A 124 -9.11 1.90 18.73
C ARG A 124 -9.21 1.64 20.22
N SER A 125 -10.42 1.76 20.77
CA SER A 125 -10.70 1.28 22.11
C SER A 125 -10.37 -0.22 22.11
N GLY A 126 -9.25 -0.58 22.74
CA GLY A 126 -8.71 -1.92 22.67
C GLY A 126 -9.76 -2.95 23.08
N LEU A 127 -9.87 -4.03 22.31
CA LEU A 127 -10.35 -5.27 22.89
C LEU A 127 -9.33 -5.59 23.99
N ALA A 128 -9.76 -5.49 25.24
CA ALA A 128 -8.99 -6.04 26.35
C ALA A 128 -8.70 -7.51 25.99
N VAL A 129 -7.43 -7.81 25.76
CA VAL A 129 -6.95 -9.19 25.73
C VAL A 129 -7.30 -9.75 27.10
N ARG A 130 -8.28 -10.66 27.13
CA ARG A 130 -8.59 -11.44 28.32
C ARG A 130 -7.60 -12.61 28.35
N GLU A 131 -6.73 -12.52 29.35
CA GLU A 131 -5.91 -13.55 30.02
C GLU A 131 -4.98 -14.41 29.17
#